data_AF-A0A7K4XC96-F1
#
_entry.id   AF-A0A7K4XC96-F1
#
_cell.length_a   1.000
_cell.length_b   1.000
_cell.length_c   1.000
_cell.angle_alpha   90.00
_cell.angle_beta   90.00
_cell.angle_gamma   90.00
#
_symmetry.space_group_name_H-M   'P 1'
#
loop_
_entity.id
_entity.type
_entity.pdbx_description
1 polymer ?
#
loop_
_entity_poly.entity_id
_entity_poly.type
_entity_poly.pdbx_seq_one_letter_code
_entity_poly.pdbx_strand_id
1 'polypeptide(L)'
;QVMEGEPFYHFSHRGTRQRALSRHWGWHTRLSRDPQVLWFEQQTVKRRSKRGAGVVPTDPWFPKQWYMNNDIHPDLNVLTAWSRGYTGLGVVLTVLDDGLEKDHPDLAANYDPLASYDFNSNDPDPQPRYGDGDKNWHGTRCAGEVAAVANNGICGAGVAYNAKIGGVRMLDGSIMDIVEAQALSLQPQHIHIYSASWGPEDDGRTVDGPGVLAEAAFQRGVVQGRGGLGSIFIWASGNGGTNYDNCNCDGYTNSIYTVSVGSVLADGRRPRYSESCPAILTTTYSSRTTSEVQIVTTDLHHRCTDKHTGTSASAPLVAGMVALALEANPALSWRDLQHLIIRASKPAHLKAEDWAENGVGRRVSHYYGYGLLDAGLLVQAAATWTGTRPQEKCSVQALQVPRDIGSQLTVSADASSCSKSIRSLEHVQVQLSLSYSRRGDLVVALSSPMGTTPYDTSQDGYTDWKFMSTHFWDEDPKGIWTLQLENRGDSQNTGQLTSFILHLHGTDEDMPARRSAATAADECVRRDEHGACQ
;
A
#
# COMPACT_ATOMS: atom_id res chain seq x y z
N GLN A 1 -21.13 -11.49 -54.74
CA GLN A 1 -19.81 -10.83 -54.73
C GLN A 1 -19.40 -10.68 -53.28
N VAL A 2 -18.11 -10.86 -52.95
CA VAL A 2 -17.61 -10.87 -51.57
C VAL A 2 -17.24 -9.47 -51.10
N MET A 3 -16.67 -8.67 -52.00
CA MET A 3 -16.31 -7.27 -51.79
C MET A 3 -16.90 -6.47 -52.93
N GLU A 4 -17.69 -5.46 -52.61
CA GLU A 4 -18.37 -4.62 -53.62
C GLU A 4 -17.32 -3.90 -54.49
N GLY A 5 -17.50 -3.93 -55.81
CA GLY A 5 -16.54 -3.35 -56.77
C GLY A 5 -15.35 -4.23 -57.14
N GLU A 6 -15.10 -5.34 -56.42
CA GLU A 6 -13.94 -6.21 -56.64
C GLU A 6 -14.31 -7.56 -57.28
N PRO A 7 -13.43 -8.20 -58.08
CA PRO A 7 -13.74 -9.43 -58.82
C PRO A 7 -13.69 -10.70 -57.92
N PHE A 8 -14.09 -10.60 -56.65
CA PHE A 8 -14.15 -11.74 -55.73
C PHE A 8 -15.59 -12.23 -55.57
N TYR A 9 -15.80 -13.52 -55.84
CA TYR A 9 -17.11 -14.15 -55.79
C TYR A 9 -17.09 -15.36 -54.86
N HIS A 10 -18.16 -15.52 -54.07
CA HIS A 10 -18.34 -16.67 -53.19
C HIS A 10 -19.44 -17.56 -53.74
N PHE A 11 -19.11 -18.83 -53.96
CA PHE A 11 -20.01 -19.83 -54.52
C PHE A 11 -20.25 -20.94 -53.50
N SER A 12 -21.48 -21.45 -53.44
CA SER A 12 -21.87 -22.56 -52.57
C SER A 12 -22.08 -23.83 -53.39
N HIS A 13 -21.46 -24.94 -52.97
CA HIS A 13 -21.58 -26.23 -53.65
C HIS A 13 -22.14 -27.30 -52.70
N ARG A 14 -23.16 -28.05 -53.14
CA ARG A 14 -23.87 -29.05 -52.31
C ARG A 14 -22.96 -30.22 -51.87
N GLY A 15 -21.89 -30.51 -52.61
CA GLY A 15 -20.90 -31.55 -52.29
C GLY A 15 -19.84 -31.15 -51.27
N THR A 16 -19.83 -29.89 -50.78
CA THR A 16 -18.87 -29.41 -49.77
C THR A 16 -19.59 -29.08 -48.46
N ARG A 17 -19.05 -29.51 -47.31
CA ARG A 17 -19.62 -29.17 -45.99
C ARG A 17 -19.32 -27.71 -45.64
N GLN A 18 -20.34 -26.95 -45.20
CA GLN A 18 -20.22 -25.53 -44.84
C GLN A 18 -19.23 -25.23 -43.69
N ARG A 19 -18.89 -26.23 -42.86
CA ARG A 19 -17.94 -26.12 -41.74
C ARG A 19 -16.79 -27.12 -41.85
N ALA A 20 -16.25 -27.29 -43.06
CA ALA A 20 -15.13 -28.18 -43.27
C ALA A 20 -13.86 -27.66 -42.57
N LEU A 21 -13.22 -28.51 -41.77
CA LEU A 21 -11.93 -28.22 -41.11
C LEU A 21 -10.73 -28.41 -42.05
N SER A 22 -10.92 -29.13 -43.15
CA SER A 22 -9.90 -29.41 -44.17
C SER A 22 -10.47 -29.30 -45.59
N ARG A 23 -9.58 -29.09 -46.57
CA ARG A 23 -9.95 -28.96 -47.99
C ARG A 23 -10.34 -30.32 -48.58
N HIS A 24 -11.37 -30.35 -49.41
CA HIS A 24 -11.86 -31.55 -50.08
C HIS A 24 -11.17 -31.74 -51.44
N TRP A 25 -10.36 -32.77 -51.61
CA TRP A 25 -9.45 -32.91 -52.75
C TRP A 25 -10.13 -33.08 -54.12
N GLY A 26 -11.27 -33.80 -54.19
CA GLY A 26 -11.86 -34.23 -55.47
C GLY A 26 -12.77 -33.25 -56.20
N TRP A 27 -13.31 -32.20 -55.55
CA TRP A 27 -14.31 -31.31 -56.15
C TRP A 27 -13.69 -30.08 -56.85
N HIS A 28 -12.40 -29.84 -56.62
CA HIS A 28 -11.71 -28.62 -57.07
C HIS A 28 -10.89 -28.80 -58.35
N THR A 29 -10.72 -30.04 -58.81
CA THR A 29 -9.85 -30.37 -59.96
C THR A 29 -10.32 -29.73 -61.27
N ARG A 30 -11.62 -29.42 -61.39
CA ARG A 30 -12.18 -28.72 -62.56
C ARG A 30 -11.86 -27.22 -62.52
N LEU A 31 -12.03 -26.58 -61.36
CA LEU A 31 -11.70 -25.17 -61.16
C LEU A 31 -10.19 -24.91 -61.31
N SER A 32 -9.34 -25.84 -60.86
CA SER A 32 -7.89 -25.72 -61.03
C SER A 32 -7.39 -25.90 -62.46
N ARG A 33 -8.25 -26.38 -63.37
CA ARG A 33 -7.90 -26.65 -64.78
C ARG A 33 -8.57 -25.66 -65.75
N ASP A 34 -9.41 -24.77 -65.25
CA ASP A 34 -10.09 -23.77 -66.07
C ASP A 34 -9.18 -22.56 -66.27
N PRO A 35 -8.80 -22.20 -67.51
CA PRO A 35 -7.88 -21.09 -67.78
C PRO A 35 -8.46 -19.71 -67.43
N GLN A 36 -9.77 -19.60 -67.18
CA GLN A 36 -10.41 -18.35 -66.75
C GLN A 36 -10.39 -18.15 -65.23
N VAL A 37 -10.06 -19.18 -64.44
CA VAL A 37 -9.99 -19.12 -62.99
C VAL A 37 -8.56 -18.83 -62.54
N LEU A 38 -8.26 -17.55 -62.28
CA LEU A 38 -6.93 -17.12 -61.84
C LEU A 38 -6.57 -17.68 -60.45
N TRP A 39 -7.55 -17.79 -59.56
CA TRP A 39 -7.38 -18.30 -58.21
C TRP A 39 -8.70 -18.79 -57.63
N PHE A 40 -8.64 -19.82 -56.80
CA PHE A 40 -9.77 -20.25 -55.99
C PHE A 40 -9.29 -20.80 -54.64
N GLU A 41 -10.11 -20.64 -53.60
CA GLU A 41 -9.87 -21.25 -52.30
C GLU A 41 -11.19 -21.77 -51.71
N GLN A 42 -11.20 -23.05 -51.34
CA GLN A 42 -12.28 -23.58 -50.51
C GLN A 42 -12.21 -22.94 -49.12
N GLN A 43 -13.30 -22.28 -48.72
CA GLN A 43 -13.45 -21.75 -47.38
C GLN A 43 -13.45 -22.90 -46.37
N THR A 44 -12.43 -22.91 -45.50
CA THR A 44 -12.38 -23.76 -44.32
C THR A 44 -12.62 -22.91 -43.08
N VAL A 45 -13.11 -23.54 -42.01
CA VAL A 45 -13.27 -22.85 -40.73
C VAL A 45 -11.89 -22.38 -40.26
N LYS A 46 -11.67 -21.06 -40.22
CA LYS A 46 -10.47 -20.48 -39.62
C LYS A 46 -10.65 -20.51 -38.10
N ARG A 47 -9.74 -21.17 -37.38
CA ARG A 47 -9.68 -21.07 -35.92
C ARG A 47 -9.14 -19.68 -35.57
N ARG A 48 -10.02 -18.79 -35.11
CA ARG A 48 -9.67 -17.44 -34.65
C ARG A 48 -10.15 -17.32 -33.21
N SER A 49 -9.25 -17.03 -32.28
CA SER A 49 -9.63 -16.57 -30.95
C SER A 49 -9.79 -15.05 -30.99
N LYS A 50 -10.77 -14.54 -30.25
CA LYS A 50 -10.84 -13.10 -29.96
C LYS A 50 -9.62 -12.80 -29.07
N ARG A 51 -8.74 -11.89 -29.48
CA ARG A 51 -7.66 -11.39 -28.60
C ARG A 51 -8.30 -10.47 -27.55
N GLY A 52 -8.86 -11.05 -26.50
CA GLY A 52 -9.06 -10.36 -25.23
C GLY A 52 -8.02 -10.92 -24.28
N ALA A 53 -7.17 -10.07 -23.72
CA ALA A 53 -6.40 -10.48 -22.55
C ALA A 53 -7.42 -10.82 -21.46
N GLY A 54 -7.37 -12.03 -20.93
CA GLY A 54 -8.17 -12.33 -19.74
C GLY A 54 -7.70 -11.39 -18.63
N VAL A 55 -8.62 -10.67 -17.99
CA VAL A 55 -8.29 -9.80 -16.85
C VAL A 55 -7.90 -10.64 -15.64
N VAL A 56 -8.42 -11.87 -15.57
CA VAL A 56 -8.14 -12.86 -14.54
C VAL A 56 -6.88 -13.67 -14.94
N PRO A 57 -5.81 -13.66 -14.14
CA PRO A 57 -4.62 -14.47 -14.38
C PRO A 57 -4.92 -15.98 -14.43
N THR A 58 -4.20 -16.71 -15.29
CA THR A 58 -4.37 -18.16 -15.47
C THR A 58 -3.52 -19.00 -14.52
N ASP A 59 -2.81 -18.38 -13.59
CA ASP A 59 -1.84 -19.02 -12.71
C ASP A 59 -2.51 -19.96 -11.69
N PRO A 60 -1.89 -21.11 -11.37
CA PRO A 60 -2.56 -22.21 -10.67
C PRO A 60 -3.03 -21.84 -9.25
N TRP A 61 -2.40 -20.86 -8.59
CA TRP A 61 -2.71 -20.42 -7.24
C TRP A 61 -3.43 -19.06 -7.21
N PHE A 62 -3.67 -18.42 -8.36
CA PHE A 62 -4.50 -17.21 -8.41
C PHE A 62 -5.93 -17.43 -7.83
N PRO A 63 -6.59 -18.58 -8.05
CA PRO A 63 -7.86 -18.89 -7.37
C PRO A 63 -7.76 -19.01 -5.84
N LYS A 64 -6.56 -19.09 -5.26
CA LYS A 64 -6.36 -19.06 -3.80
C LYS A 64 -6.06 -17.66 -3.28
N GLN A 65 -5.78 -16.69 -4.15
CA GLN A 65 -5.51 -15.29 -3.78
C GLN A 65 -6.83 -14.55 -3.52
N TRP A 66 -7.54 -15.02 -2.49
CA TRP A 66 -8.88 -14.61 -2.08
C TRP A 66 -9.06 -13.10 -1.93
N TYR A 67 -7.98 -12.39 -1.57
CA TYR A 67 -7.94 -10.94 -1.37
C TYR A 67 -7.98 -10.13 -2.68
N MET A 68 -7.92 -10.76 -3.86
CA MET A 68 -7.91 -10.07 -5.14
C MET A 68 -8.63 -10.80 -6.29
N ASN A 69 -9.39 -11.85 -5.99
CA ASN A 69 -10.04 -12.70 -7.01
C ASN A 69 -11.59 -12.70 -6.92
N ASN A 70 -12.19 -11.77 -6.19
CA ASN A 70 -13.63 -11.71 -5.87
C ASN A 70 -14.18 -12.92 -5.07
N ASP A 71 -13.37 -13.76 -4.43
CA ASP A 71 -13.87 -14.84 -3.55
C ASP A 71 -14.47 -14.30 -2.25
N ILE A 72 -14.05 -13.09 -1.84
CA ILE A 72 -14.63 -12.35 -0.72
C ILE A 72 -15.16 -10.99 -1.19
N HIS A 73 -16.13 -10.46 -0.44
CA HIS A 73 -16.68 -9.14 -0.69
C HIS A 73 -16.74 -8.31 0.60
N PRO A 74 -16.11 -7.12 0.62
CA PRO A 74 -15.21 -6.58 -0.41
C PRO A 74 -13.90 -7.39 -0.49
N ASP A 75 -13.26 -7.41 -1.66
CA ASP A 75 -11.83 -7.73 -1.79
C ASP A 75 -11.04 -6.42 -2.01
N LEU A 76 -9.77 -6.49 -2.41
CA LEU A 76 -8.96 -5.29 -2.69
C LEU A 76 -9.29 -4.60 -4.02
N ASN A 77 -10.27 -5.13 -4.77
CA ASN A 77 -10.75 -4.60 -6.04
C ASN A 77 -9.66 -4.47 -7.13
N VAL A 78 -8.62 -5.31 -7.06
CA VAL A 78 -7.46 -5.30 -7.96
C VAL A 78 -7.87 -5.64 -9.40
N LEU A 79 -8.81 -6.58 -9.58
CA LEU A 79 -9.35 -6.90 -10.90
C LEU A 79 -10.01 -5.68 -11.58
N THR A 80 -10.49 -4.68 -10.82
CA THR A 80 -11.02 -3.42 -11.40
C THR A 80 -9.92 -2.54 -11.94
N ALA A 81 -8.77 -2.49 -11.26
CA ALA A 81 -7.62 -1.78 -11.78
C ALA A 81 -7.06 -2.47 -13.04
N TRP A 82 -6.95 -3.81 -13.01
CA TRP A 82 -6.50 -4.59 -14.16
C TRP A 82 -7.45 -4.51 -15.36
N SER A 83 -8.77 -4.50 -15.14
CA SER A 83 -9.74 -4.33 -16.23
C SER A 83 -9.66 -2.97 -16.90
N ARG A 84 -9.08 -1.97 -16.22
CA ARG A 84 -8.81 -0.64 -16.75
C ARG A 84 -7.43 -0.55 -17.45
N GLY A 85 -6.66 -1.63 -17.45
CA GLY A 85 -5.37 -1.74 -18.11
C GLY A 85 -4.17 -1.38 -17.24
N TYR A 86 -4.36 -1.11 -15.95
CA TYR A 86 -3.25 -0.82 -15.03
C TYR A 86 -2.75 -2.11 -14.41
N THR A 87 -1.47 -2.40 -14.55
CA THR A 87 -0.80 -3.66 -14.16
C THR A 87 0.54 -3.42 -13.44
N GLY A 88 0.90 -2.16 -13.18
CA GLY A 88 2.16 -1.70 -12.60
C GLY A 88 3.24 -1.38 -13.63
N LEU A 89 2.92 -1.39 -14.92
CA LEU A 89 3.91 -1.25 -15.98
C LEU A 89 4.66 0.08 -15.88
N GLY A 90 5.99 0.01 -15.92
CA GLY A 90 6.86 1.19 -15.86
C GLY A 90 7.14 1.71 -14.45
N VAL A 91 6.53 1.11 -13.42
CA VAL A 91 6.83 1.41 -12.01
C VAL A 91 7.89 0.45 -11.49
N VAL A 92 8.78 0.97 -10.65
CA VAL A 92 9.88 0.24 -10.01
C VAL A 92 9.73 0.34 -8.50
N LEU A 93 9.63 -0.79 -7.80
CA LEU A 93 9.59 -0.91 -6.34
C LEU A 93 10.83 -1.69 -5.86
N THR A 94 11.27 -1.42 -4.63
CA THR A 94 12.15 -2.35 -3.89
C THR A 94 11.54 -2.80 -2.58
N VAL A 95 11.82 -4.04 -2.19
CA VAL A 95 11.54 -4.56 -0.83
C VAL A 95 12.81 -4.41 0.02
N LEU A 96 12.72 -3.72 1.15
CA LEU A 96 13.82 -3.52 2.09
C LEU A 96 13.75 -4.57 3.20
N ASP A 97 14.50 -5.67 3.10
CA ASP A 97 14.27 -6.85 3.93
C ASP A 97 15.51 -7.77 4.08
N ASP A 98 15.30 -9.09 4.21
CA ASP A 98 16.30 -10.15 4.36
C ASP A 98 16.89 -10.67 3.03
N GLY A 99 16.44 -10.10 1.91
CA GLY A 99 16.91 -10.40 0.56
C GLY A 99 15.77 -10.75 -0.40
N LEU A 100 16.14 -11.03 -1.65
CA LEU A 100 15.20 -11.37 -2.70
C LEU A 100 15.78 -12.47 -3.58
N GLU A 101 15.08 -13.60 -3.68
CA GLU A 101 15.41 -14.71 -4.57
C GLU A 101 15.16 -14.27 -6.03
N LYS A 102 16.11 -13.51 -6.59
CA LYS A 102 16.01 -12.87 -7.91
C LYS A 102 15.81 -13.85 -9.06
N ASP A 103 16.23 -15.10 -8.86
CA ASP A 103 16.10 -16.20 -9.81
C ASP A 103 14.83 -17.04 -9.59
N HIS A 104 13.95 -16.66 -8.65
CA HIS A 104 12.64 -17.27 -8.50
C HIS A 104 11.88 -17.19 -9.82
N PRO A 105 11.33 -18.31 -10.34
CA PRO A 105 10.78 -18.35 -11.69
C PRO A 105 9.56 -17.43 -11.88
N ASP A 106 8.91 -17.10 -10.77
CA ASP A 106 7.78 -16.16 -10.73
C ASP A 106 8.19 -14.69 -10.46
N LEU A 107 9.49 -14.39 -10.26
CA LEU A 107 10.02 -13.03 -10.05
C LEU A 107 11.03 -12.62 -11.12
N ALA A 108 11.78 -13.57 -11.69
CA ALA A 108 12.95 -13.30 -12.53
C ALA A 108 12.68 -12.40 -13.75
N ALA A 109 11.48 -12.44 -14.33
CA ALA A 109 11.13 -11.56 -15.46
C ALA A 109 10.89 -10.10 -15.04
N ASN A 110 10.47 -9.90 -13.79
CA ASN A 110 10.20 -8.59 -13.20
C ASN A 110 11.36 -8.07 -12.34
N TYR A 111 12.34 -8.92 -12.02
CA TYR A 111 13.52 -8.53 -11.27
C TYR A 111 14.26 -7.35 -11.92
N ASP A 112 14.66 -6.40 -11.09
CA ASP A 112 15.46 -5.24 -11.47
C ASP A 112 16.72 -5.10 -10.60
N PRO A 113 17.91 -5.31 -11.18
CA PRO A 113 19.16 -5.18 -10.43
C PRO A 113 19.46 -3.73 -10.03
N LEU A 114 18.94 -2.71 -10.72
CA LEU A 114 19.12 -1.31 -10.32
C LEU A 114 18.25 -0.94 -9.12
N ALA A 115 17.22 -1.72 -8.84
CA ALA A 115 16.40 -1.60 -7.64
C ALA A 115 16.91 -2.48 -6.49
N SER A 116 18.10 -3.07 -6.61
CA SER A 116 18.59 -4.09 -5.69
C SER A 116 20.00 -3.81 -5.16
N TYR A 117 20.27 -4.22 -3.93
CA TYR A 117 21.61 -4.19 -3.33
C TYR A 117 21.67 -5.05 -2.06
N ASP A 118 22.83 -5.63 -1.74
CA ASP A 118 23.08 -6.29 -0.46
C ASP A 118 23.99 -5.43 0.42
N PHE A 119 23.43 -4.82 1.45
CA PHE A 119 24.19 -4.04 2.43
C PHE A 119 24.80 -4.90 3.55
N ASN A 120 24.34 -6.14 3.74
CA ASN A 120 24.94 -7.06 4.70
C ASN A 120 26.29 -7.60 4.19
N SER A 121 26.39 -7.89 2.89
CA SER A 121 27.61 -8.39 2.23
C SER A 121 28.37 -7.29 1.46
N ASN A 122 27.73 -6.13 1.25
CA ASN A 122 28.22 -4.98 0.51
C ASN A 122 28.55 -5.29 -0.96
N ASP A 123 27.58 -5.86 -1.67
CA ASP A 123 27.66 -6.20 -3.09
C ASP A 123 26.28 -6.05 -3.77
N PRO A 124 26.19 -6.06 -5.11
CA PRO A 124 24.92 -5.78 -5.81
C PRO A 124 23.94 -6.95 -5.83
N ASP A 125 24.29 -8.13 -5.31
CA ASP A 125 23.44 -9.32 -5.35
C ASP A 125 22.58 -9.46 -4.07
N PRO A 126 21.25 -9.21 -4.13
CA PRO A 126 20.38 -9.32 -2.96
C PRO A 126 19.97 -10.77 -2.62
N GLN A 127 20.62 -11.80 -3.20
CA GLN A 127 20.23 -13.18 -3.01
C GLN A 127 20.15 -13.52 -1.51
N PRO A 128 19.03 -14.09 -1.03
CA PRO A 128 18.91 -14.50 0.35
C PRO A 128 19.90 -15.63 0.63
N ARG A 129 20.50 -15.59 1.82
CA ARG A 129 21.38 -16.65 2.27
C ARG A 129 20.55 -17.86 2.70
N TYR A 130 20.69 -18.98 1.99
CA TYR A 130 20.14 -20.26 2.41
C TYR A 130 20.93 -20.84 3.58
N GLY A 131 20.24 -21.42 4.56
CA GLY A 131 20.88 -21.97 5.75
C GLY A 131 19.92 -22.69 6.67
N ASP A 132 20.42 -23.16 7.81
CA ASP A 132 19.62 -23.95 8.75
C ASP A 132 18.40 -23.17 9.26
N GLY A 133 17.22 -23.64 8.87
CA GLY A 133 15.92 -23.04 9.21
C GLY A 133 15.40 -22.02 8.21
N ASP A 134 16.08 -21.81 7.06
CA ASP A 134 15.63 -20.99 5.93
C ASP A 134 15.01 -19.65 6.33
N LYS A 135 15.65 -18.90 7.25
CA LYS A 135 15.02 -17.75 7.90
C LYS A 135 14.80 -16.53 6.99
N ASN A 136 15.57 -16.44 5.90
CA ASN A 136 15.59 -15.28 4.99
C ASN A 136 14.51 -15.36 3.89
N TRP A 137 13.31 -15.81 4.25
CA TRP A 137 12.21 -15.99 3.29
C TRP A 137 11.39 -14.74 3.06
N HIS A 138 11.50 -13.77 3.96
CA HIS A 138 10.52 -12.73 4.16
C HIS A 138 10.44 -11.78 2.96
N GLY A 139 11.57 -11.23 2.51
CA GLY A 139 11.61 -10.33 1.35
C GLY A 139 11.15 -10.99 0.05
N THR A 140 11.45 -12.28 -0.15
CA THR A 140 10.97 -13.04 -1.32
C THR A 140 9.45 -13.21 -1.33
N ARG A 141 8.83 -13.42 -0.15
CA ARG A 141 7.36 -13.50 -0.04
C ARG A 141 6.72 -12.15 -0.32
N CYS A 142 7.23 -11.07 0.29
CA CYS A 142 6.73 -9.72 0.07
C CYS A 142 6.84 -9.29 -1.40
N ALA A 143 7.95 -9.63 -2.08
CA ALA A 143 8.12 -9.30 -3.50
C ALA A 143 7.11 -10.01 -4.42
N GLY A 144 6.75 -11.26 -4.13
CA GLY A 144 5.73 -11.98 -4.88
C GLY A 144 4.35 -11.35 -4.78
N GLU A 145 3.98 -10.82 -3.62
CA GLU A 145 2.70 -10.12 -3.44
C GLU A 145 2.60 -8.88 -4.33
N VAL A 146 3.72 -8.19 -4.54
CA VAL A 146 3.78 -7.01 -5.39
C VAL A 146 3.81 -7.42 -6.86
N ALA A 147 4.78 -8.23 -7.27
CA ALA A 147 5.22 -8.30 -8.66
C ALA A 147 5.51 -9.73 -9.14
N ALA A 148 4.91 -10.76 -8.53
CA ALA A 148 4.87 -12.09 -9.14
C ALA A 148 4.27 -12.02 -10.56
N VAL A 149 4.89 -12.75 -11.50
CA VAL A 149 4.59 -12.66 -12.93
C VAL A 149 3.27 -13.37 -13.24
N ALA A 150 2.30 -12.62 -13.77
CA ALA A 150 1.02 -13.22 -14.17
C ALA A 150 1.13 -14.02 -15.49
N ASN A 151 0.27 -15.03 -15.62
CA ASN A 151 0.06 -15.87 -16.80
C ASN A 151 1.30 -16.66 -17.23
N ASN A 152 2.14 -17.07 -16.28
CA ASN A 152 3.31 -17.93 -16.52
C ASN A 152 3.07 -19.38 -16.10
N GLY A 153 1.95 -19.67 -15.41
CA GLY A 153 1.61 -21.01 -14.93
C GLY A 153 2.32 -21.42 -13.65
N ILE A 154 2.87 -20.46 -12.90
CA ILE A 154 3.65 -20.64 -11.68
C ILE A 154 2.97 -19.86 -10.56
N CYS A 155 2.91 -20.42 -9.36
CA CYS A 155 2.28 -19.80 -8.18
C CYS A 155 0.99 -19.03 -8.52
N GLY A 156 0.95 -17.72 -8.24
CA GLY A 156 -0.19 -16.82 -8.44
C GLY A 156 0.21 -15.61 -9.28
N ALA A 157 -0.30 -14.43 -8.94
CA ALA A 157 0.12 -13.16 -9.55
C ALA A 157 0.39 -12.11 -8.47
N GLY A 158 1.28 -11.16 -8.77
CA GLY A 158 1.45 -9.96 -7.95
C GLY A 158 0.37 -8.93 -8.26
N VAL A 159 0.05 -8.06 -7.29
CA VAL A 159 -0.92 -6.96 -7.48
C VAL A 159 -0.54 -6.08 -8.68
N ALA A 160 0.76 -5.84 -8.86
CA ALA A 160 1.38 -5.08 -9.93
C ALA A 160 2.30 -5.99 -10.76
N TYR A 161 1.74 -7.05 -11.35
CA TYR A 161 2.47 -8.12 -12.04
C TYR A 161 3.31 -7.71 -13.26
N ASN A 162 3.24 -6.45 -13.73
CA ASN A 162 4.13 -5.90 -14.77
C ASN A 162 5.09 -4.82 -14.22
N ALA A 163 5.08 -4.54 -12.93
CA ALA A 163 6.06 -3.67 -12.29
C ALA A 163 7.43 -4.35 -12.23
N LYS A 164 8.46 -3.51 -12.11
CA LYS A 164 9.81 -3.96 -11.79
C LYS A 164 10.01 -4.04 -10.28
N ILE A 165 10.67 -5.11 -9.84
CA ILE A 165 10.87 -5.41 -8.42
C ILE A 165 12.34 -5.66 -8.11
N GLY A 166 12.86 -4.93 -7.14
CA GLY A 166 14.18 -5.17 -6.56
C GLY A 166 14.08 -5.65 -5.13
N GLY A 167 15.22 -6.07 -4.59
CA GLY A 167 15.36 -6.44 -3.20
C GLY A 167 16.60 -5.80 -2.58
N VAL A 168 16.47 -5.31 -1.36
CA VAL A 168 17.58 -4.85 -0.56
C VAL A 168 17.77 -5.80 0.60
N ARG A 169 18.91 -6.51 0.62
CA ARG A 169 19.29 -7.38 1.73
C ARG A 169 19.99 -6.54 2.79
N MET A 170 19.29 -6.26 3.88
CA MET A 170 19.79 -5.46 5.00
C MET A 170 19.46 -6.05 6.39
N LEU A 171 18.48 -6.97 6.48
CA LEU A 171 18.06 -7.58 7.74
C LEU A 171 18.82 -8.87 8.14
N ASP A 172 19.62 -9.48 7.25
CA ASP A 172 20.39 -10.71 7.56
C ASP A 172 21.78 -10.38 8.13
N GLY A 173 21.83 -9.43 9.07
CA GLY A 173 23.07 -8.94 9.68
C GLY A 173 22.82 -7.84 10.72
N SER A 174 23.91 -7.21 11.18
CA SER A 174 23.80 -6.08 12.11
C SER A 174 23.23 -4.85 11.42
N ILE A 175 22.09 -4.37 11.92
CA ILE A 175 21.44 -3.15 11.43
C ILE A 175 21.99 -1.96 12.23
N MET A 176 22.44 -0.95 11.50
CA MET A 176 22.93 0.32 12.04
C MET A 176 22.27 1.45 11.26
N ASP A 177 22.17 2.64 11.86
CA ASP A 177 21.60 3.84 11.23
C ASP A 177 22.14 4.12 9.81
N ILE A 178 23.44 3.86 9.57
CA ILE A 178 24.03 4.01 8.24
C ILE A 178 23.48 3.00 7.21
N VAL A 179 23.21 1.76 7.61
CA VAL A 179 22.67 0.71 6.74
C VAL A 179 21.23 1.06 6.37
N GLU A 180 20.43 1.48 7.35
CA GLU A 180 19.05 1.95 7.14
C GLU A 180 19.03 3.15 6.19
N ALA A 181 19.87 4.16 6.44
CA ALA A 181 19.96 5.36 5.61
C ALA A 181 20.38 5.06 4.17
N GLN A 182 21.33 4.14 3.97
CA GLN A 182 21.77 3.71 2.65
C GLN A 182 20.68 2.94 1.90
N ALA A 183 19.98 2.03 2.60
CA ALA A 183 18.86 1.28 2.04
C ALA A 183 17.71 2.20 1.60
N LEU A 184 17.32 3.15 2.47
CA LEU A 184 16.30 4.16 2.19
C LEU A 184 16.70 5.13 1.06
N SER A 185 18.01 5.31 0.83
CA SER A 185 18.57 6.19 -0.20
C SER A 185 19.00 5.45 -1.46
N LEU A 186 18.67 4.16 -1.62
CA LEU A 186 19.09 3.39 -2.79
C LEU A 186 18.39 3.93 -4.04
N GLN A 187 19.16 4.44 -5.01
CA GLN A 187 18.69 4.82 -6.35
C GLN A 187 17.34 5.58 -6.39
N PRO A 188 17.17 6.70 -5.66
CA PRO A 188 15.87 7.36 -5.49
C PRO A 188 15.34 8.05 -6.74
N GLN A 189 16.12 8.08 -7.83
CA GLN A 189 15.67 8.55 -9.14
C GLN A 189 15.14 7.42 -10.03
N HIS A 190 15.44 6.17 -9.69
CA HIS A 190 15.05 4.97 -10.42
C HIS A 190 13.94 4.22 -9.69
N ILE A 191 14.11 4.02 -8.38
CA ILE A 191 13.14 3.38 -7.51
C ILE A 191 12.04 4.39 -7.17
N HIS A 192 10.79 3.99 -7.39
CA HIS A 192 9.64 4.84 -7.13
C HIS A 192 9.09 4.64 -5.71
N ILE A 193 9.00 3.38 -5.31
CA ILE A 193 8.38 2.98 -4.06
C ILE A 193 9.40 2.11 -3.29
N TYR A 194 9.35 2.17 -1.97
CA TYR A 194 10.11 1.34 -1.04
C TYR A 194 9.12 0.68 -0.08
N SER A 195 9.11 -0.65 0.00
CA SER A 195 8.27 -1.40 0.92
C SER A 195 9.13 -1.95 2.04
N ALA A 196 8.73 -1.71 3.29
CA ALA A 196 9.41 -2.19 4.48
C ALA A 196 8.39 -2.62 5.54
N SER A 197 8.82 -3.52 6.43
CA SER A 197 8.01 -4.02 7.53
C SER A 197 8.80 -4.28 8.80
N TRP A 198 9.97 -3.67 8.90
CA TRP A 198 10.85 -3.71 10.07
C TRP A 198 10.71 -2.40 10.86
N GLY A 199 11.14 -2.43 12.12
CA GLY A 199 11.07 -1.32 13.05
C GLY A 199 11.72 -1.74 14.37
N PRO A 200 11.45 -1.01 15.46
CA PRO A 200 11.83 -1.42 16.81
C PRO A 200 11.21 -2.78 17.19
N GLU A 201 11.61 -3.33 18.34
CA GLU A 201 11.02 -4.57 18.82
C GLU A 201 9.57 -4.36 19.25
N ASP A 202 8.67 -5.18 18.69
CA ASP A 202 7.21 -5.18 18.94
C ASP A 202 6.83 -5.75 20.34
N ASP A 203 7.53 -5.34 21.39
CA ASP A 203 7.43 -5.89 22.75
C ASP A 203 6.45 -5.12 23.67
N GLY A 204 5.81 -4.07 23.17
CA GLY A 204 4.90 -3.21 23.92
C GLY A 204 5.60 -2.27 24.90
N ARG A 205 6.93 -2.15 24.83
CA ARG A 205 7.73 -1.33 25.75
C ARG A 205 8.61 -0.37 24.97
N THR A 206 9.30 -0.87 23.95
CA THR A 206 10.25 -0.12 23.15
C THR A 206 9.65 1.15 22.55
N VAL A 207 10.36 2.28 22.70
CA VAL A 207 10.13 3.51 21.93
C VAL A 207 11.43 3.84 21.25
N ASP A 208 11.44 3.71 19.93
CA ASP A 208 12.62 3.97 19.11
C ASP A 208 12.19 4.33 17.68
N GLY A 209 13.10 4.91 16.92
CA GLY A 209 12.80 5.38 15.57
C GLY A 209 14.05 5.52 14.72
N PRO A 210 13.93 6.15 13.54
CA PRO A 210 15.07 6.36 12.67
C PRO A 210 16.16 7.16 13.37
N GLY A 211 17.40 6.69 13.24
CA GLY A 211 18.57 7.46 13.61
C GLY A 211 18.73 8.73 12.75
N VAL A 212 19.77 9.51 13.03
CA VAL A 212 19.98 10.81 12.37
C VAL A 212 20.17 10.65 10.86
N LEU A 213 20.83 9.57 10.42
CA LEU A 213 21.04 9.32 9.00
C LEU A 213 19.78 8.80 8.32
N ALA A 214 19.06 7.86 8.95
CA ALA A 214 17.81 7.32 8.43
C ALA A 214 16.72 8.40 8.30
N GLU A 215 16.60 9.28 9.29
CA GLU A 215 15.68 10.42 9.24
C GLU A 215 16.05 11.39 8.10
N ALA A 216 17.34 11.68 7.92
CA ALA A 216 17.82 12.48 6.80
C ALA A 216 17.57 11.79 5.44
N ALA A 217 17.66 10.46 5.38
CA ALA A 217 17.36 9.67 4.19
C ALA A 217 15.87 9.75 3.82
N PHE A 218 14.96 9.64 4.78
CA PHE A 218 13.52 9.86 4.54
C PHE A 218 13.25 11.26 3.98
N GLN A 219 13.76 12.30 4.65
CA GLN A 219 13.60 13.69 4.23
C GLN A 219 14.13 13.91 2.82
N ARG A 220 15.33 13.40 2.53
CA ARG A 220 15.92 13.50 1.20
C ARG A 220 15.13 12.72 0.15
N GLY A 221 14.64 11.53 0.50
CA GLY A 221 13.81 10.70 -0.36
C GLY A 221 12.54 11.43 -0.79
N VAL A 222 11.78 11.97 0.16
CA VAL A 222 10.51 12.66 -0.17
C VAL A 222 10.72 14.02 -0.86
N VAL A 223 11.87 14.68 -0.68
CA VAL A 223 12.15 15.99 -1.31
C VAL A 223 12.79 15.84 -2.69
N GLN A 224 13.72 14.89 -2.85
CA GLN A 224 14.56 14.80 -4.05
C GLN A 224 14.25 13.57 -4.91
N GLY A 225 13.68 12.51 -4.34
CA GLY A 225 13.35 11.28 -5.07
C GLY A 225 12.38 11.51 -6.22
N ARG A 226 12.41 10.63 -7.21
CA ARG A 226 11.56 10.67 -8.42
C ARG A 226 11.52 12.05 -9.08
N GLY A 227 12.68 12.67 -9.28
CA GLY A 227 12.79 14.00 -9.88
C GLY A 227 12.13 15.12 -9.07
N GLY A 228 12.02 14.96 -7.75
CA GLY A 228 11.38 15.93 -6.85
C GLY A 228 9.90 15.63 -6.54
N LEU A 229 9.31 14.57 -7.10
CA LEU A 229 7.97 14.09 -6.71
C LEU A 229 7.98 13.39 -5.34
N GLY A 230 9.16 12.93 -4.91
CA GLY A 230 9.39 12.23 -3.65
C GLY A 230 9.24 10.73 -3.75
N SER A 231 10.22 10.02 -3.17
CA SER A 231 10.15 8.58 -2.91
C SER A 231 8.94 8.25 -2.05
N ILE A 232 8.33 7.10 -2.30
CA ILE A 232 7.16 6.64 -1.55
C ILE A 232 7.59 5.49 -0.64
N PHE A 233 7.45 5.68 0.67
CA PHE A 233 7.80 4.67 1.66
C PHE A 233 6.51 4.04 2.21
N ILE A 234 6.31 2.74 2.00
CA ILE A 234 5.19 1.98 2.53
C ILE A 234 5.70 1.15 3.70
N TRP A 235 5.03 1.23 4.85
CA TRP A 235 5.48 0.64 6.10
C TRP A 235 4.38 -0.18 6.76
N ALA A 236 4.73 -1.38 7.22
CA ALA A 236 3.85 -2.17 8.08
C ALA A 236 3.73 -1.51 9.46
N SER A 237 2.54 -1.51 10.05
CA SER A 237 2.30 -0.91 11.37
C SER A 237 2.76 -1.77 12.56
N GLY A 238 3.47 -2.88 12.37
CA GLY A 238 3.92 -3.75 13.48
C GLY A 238 3.00 -4.93 13.85
N ASN A 239 3.53 -5.87 14.65
CA ASN A 239 2.91 -7.12 15.08
C ASN A 239 2.81 -7.28 16.62
N GLY A 240 3.04 -6.21 17.39
CA GLY A 240 3.07 -6.19 18.85
C GLY A 240 1.71 -6.14 19.55
N GLY A 241 0.60 -6.27 18.82
CA GLY A 241 -0.75 -6.12 19.38
C GLY A 241 -1.10 -7.09 20.52
N THR A 242 -0.45 -8.26 20.61
CA THR A 242 -0.59 -9.19 21.75
C THR A 242 0.15 -8.75 23.01
N ASN A 243 1.15 -7.89 22.84
CA ASN A 243 1.94 -7.28 23.90
C ASN A 243 1.38 -5.91 24.33
N TYR A 244 0.21 -5.53 23.78
CA TYR A 244 -0.41 -4.22 23.96
C TYR A 244 0.49 -3.08 23.45
N ASP A 245 1.18 -3.34 22.34
CA ASP A 245 2.01 -2.34 21.67
C ASP A 245 1.18 -1.30 20.88
N ASN A 246 1.79 -0.15 20.64
CA ASN A 246 1.21 0.98 19.96
C ASN A 246 2.21 1.56 18.96
N CYS A 247 1.86 1.48 17.67
CA CYS A 247 2.75 1.87 16.58
C CYS A 247 3.17 3.36 16.57
N ASN A 248 2.58 4.24 17.37
CA ASN A 248 3.14 5.59 17.58
C ASN A 248 4.50 5.58 18.29
N CYS A 249 4.90 4.44 18.87
CA CYS A 249 6.19 4.21 19.53
C CYS A 249 7.28 3.76 18.57
N ASP A 250 6.88 3.36 17.38
CA ASP A 250 7.78 3.09 16.26
C ASP A 250 7.89 4.36 15.41
N GLY A 251 9.05 5.01 15.46
CA GLY A 251 9.33 6.24 14.71
C GLY A 251 9.32 6.08 13.19
N TYR A 252 9.43 4.85 12.65
CA TYR A 252 9.35 4.59 11.22
C TYR A 252 7.91 4.66 10.73
N THR A 253 7.00 3.91 11.36
CA THR A 253 5.57 3.92 11.02
C THR A 253 4.87 5.22 11.44
N ASN A 254 5.34 5.88 12.49
CA ASN A 254 4.83 7.17 12.98
C ASN A 254 5.38 8.39 12.20
N SER A 255 6.28 8.17 11.23
CA SER A 255 6.81 9.24 10.39
C SER A 255 5.76 9.79 9.42
N ILE A 256 5.79 11.09 9.13
CA ILE A 256 4.92 11.68 8.09
C ILE A 256 5.31 11.22 6.68
N TYR A 257 6.56 10.76 6.52
CA TYR A 257 7.15 10.37 5.24
C TYR A 257 6.77 8.95 4.82
N THR A 258 6.22 8.16 5.74
CA THR A 258 5.80 6.79 5.50
C THR A 258 4.28 6.68 5.40
N VAL A 259 3.83 5.72 4.60
CA VAL A 259 2.44 5.27 4.56
C VAL A 259 2.34 4.07 5.49
N SER A 260 1.85 4.29 6.70
CA SER A 260 1.61 3.22 7.67
C SER A 260 0.38 2.39 7.31
N VAL A 261 0.56 1.06 7.26
CA VAL A 261 -0.42 0.09 6.81
C VAL A 261 -0.76 -0.89 7.92
N GLY A 262 -2.04 -0.92 8.32
CA GLY A 262 -2.60 -1.91 9.24
C GLY A 262 -3.06 -3.20 8.55
N SER A 263 -3.63 -4.13 9.33
CA SER A 263 -4.07 -5.45 8.84
C SER A 263 -5.50 -5.79 9.20
N VAL A 264 -6.20 -6.48 8.29
CA VAL A 264 -7.51 -7.09 8.55
C VAL A 264 -7.58 -8.55 8.09
N LEU A 265 -8.36 -9.37 8.80
CA LEU A 265 -8.69 -10.73 8.39
C LEU A 265 -9.81 -10.75 7.34
N ALA A 266 -9.96 -11.88 6.65
CA ALA A 266 -11.01 -12.11 5.65
C ALA A 266 -12.45 -11.82 6.18
N ASP A 267 -12.70 -11.96 7.48
CA ASP A 267 -14.02 -11.74 8.10
C ASP A 267 -14.25 -10.31 8.63
N GLY A 268 -13.33 -9.39 8.29
CA GLY A 268 -13.37 -7.98 8.68
C GLY A 268 -12.93 -7.71 10.12
N ARG A 269 -12.44 -8.70 10.85
CA ARG A 269 -11.91 -8.50 12.22
C ARG A 269 -10.42 -8.19 12.23
N ARG A 270 -10.00 -7.48 13.27
CA ARG A 270 -8.59 -7.18 13.53
C ARG A 270 -7.84 -8.47 13.91
N PRO A 271 -6.68 -8.76 13.29
CA PRO A 271 -5.76 -9.78 13.79
C PRO A 271 -5.19 -9.37 15.16
N ARG A 272 -5.00 -10.33 16.07
CA ARG A 272 -4.50 -10.03 17.42
C ARG A 272 -3.11 -9.38 17.46
N TYR A 273 -2.27 -9.66 16.45
CA TYR A 273 -0.94 -9.09 16.35
C TYR A 273 -0.96 -7.64 15.85
N SER A 274 -1.99 -7.18 15.13
CA SER A 274 -1.97 -5.86 14.49
C SER A 274 -1.89 -4.78 15.55
N GLU A 275 -0.94 -3.86 15.49
CA GLU A 275 -0.93 -2.73 16.41
C GLU A 275 -2.00 -1.69 16.04
N SER A 276 -2.24 -0.76 16.95
CA SER A 276 -3.16 0.36 16.75
C SER A 276 -2.44 1.66 17.06
N CYS A 277 -2.59 2.65 16.19
CA CYS A 277 -2.11 4.00 16.45
C CYS A 277 -2.77 4.99 15.48
N PRO A 278 -2.86 6.28 15.84
CA PRO A 278 -3.42 7.30 14.95
C PRO A 278 -2.57 7.63 13.71
N ALA A 279 -1.38 7.03 13.58
CA ALA A 279 -0.52 7.13 12.41
C ALA A 279 -0.95 6.20 11.24
N ILE A 280 -1.71 5.12 11.50
CA ILE A 280 -2.16 4.19 10.45
C ILE A 280 -3.02 4.94 9.43
N LEU A 281 -2.64 4.89 8.15
CA LEU A 281 -3.35 5.58 7.07
C LEU A 281 -4.44 4.71 6.46
N THR A 282 -4.13 3.44 6.22
CA THR A 282 -5.05 2.48 5.59
C THR A 282 -4.74 1.05 6.06
N THR A 283 -5.48 0.08 5.54
CA THR A 283 -5.36 -1.33 5.86
C THR A 283 -5.58 -2.17 4.61
N THR A 284 -4.92 -3.32 4.55
CA THR A 284 -5.15 -4.37 3.57
C THR A 284 -5.30 -5.72 4.27
N TYR A 285 -5.63 -6.75 3.50
CA TYR A 285 -5.81 -8.08 4.03
C TYR A 285 -4.48 -8.70 4.44
N SER A 286 -4.51 -9.37 5.58
CA SER A 286 -3.51 -10.34 5.98
C SER A 286 -4.21 -11.50 6.67
N SER A 287 -3.46 -12.33 7.38
CA SER A 287 -3.96 -13.55 7.99
C SER A 287 -3.27 -13.86 9.31
N ARG A 288 -3.77 -14.87 10.01
CA ARG A 288 -3.16 -15.44 11.22
C ARG A 288 -2.64 -16.82 10.89
N THR A 289 -1.65 -17.30 11.63
CA THR A 289 -1.07 -18.64 11.46
C THR A 289 -2.13 -19.76 11.50
N THR A 290 -3.25 -19.54 12.21
CA THR A 290 -4.36 -20.49 12.36
C THR A 290 -5.53 -20.25 11.39
N SER A 291 -5.45 -19.25 10.51
CA SER A 291 -6.52 -18.97 9.54
C SER A 291 -6.59 -20.09 8.50
N GLU A 292 -7.80 -20.44 8.06
CA GLU A 292 -8.00 -21.39 6.95
C GLU A 292 -7.48 -20.84 5.62
N VAL A 293 -7.54 -19.52 5.45
CA VAL A 293 -6.96 -18.79 4.31
C VAL A 293 -5.88 -17.85 4.80
N GLN A 294 -4.75 -17.83 4.09
CA GLN A 294 -3.61 -16.97 4.37
C GLN A 294 -3.15 -16.28 3.09
N ILE A 295 -2.09 -15.49 3.16
CA ILE A 295 -1.59 -14.79 1.99
C ILE A 295 -0.77 -15.76 1.15
N VAL A 296 -1.08 -15.75 -0.14
CA VAL A 296 -0.53 -16.63 -1.17
C VAL A 296 0.48 -15.85 -2.00
N THR A 297 1.71 -16.35 -2.09
CA THR A 297 2.83 -15.66 -2.76
C THR A 297 3.99 -16.63 -3.09
N THR A 298 5.07 -16.12 -3.65
CA THR A 298 6.36 -16.81 -3.87
C THR A 298 7.06 -17.12 -2.56
N ASP A 299 7.98 -18.07 -2.53
CA ASP A 299 8.71 -18.49 -1.33
C ASP A 299 10.11 -18.98 -1.69
N LEU A 300 11.01 -19.05 -0.70
CA LEU A 300 12.37 -19.54 -0.94
C LEU A 300 12.41 -20.93 -1.55
N HIS A 301 13.51 -21.17 -2.26
CA HIS A 301 13.82 -22.39 -3.00
C HIS A 301 12.89 -22.58 -4.19
N HIS A 302 12.54 -21.47 -4.85
CA HIS A 302 11.69 -21.45 -6.04
C HIS A 302 10.29 -22.04 -5.79
N ARG A 303 9.76 -21.86 -4.58
CA ARG A 303 8.49 -22.46 -4.14
C ARG A 303 7.37 -21.43 -4.09
N CYS A 304 6.16 -21.91 -3.93
CA CYS A 304 5.01 -21.08 -3.61
C CYS A 304 4.59 -21.36 -2.17
N THR A 305 4.04 -20.36 -1.48
CA THR A 305 3.50 -20.50 -0.13
C THR A 305 2.10 -19.92 -0.05
N ASP A 306 1.23 -20.63 0.64
CA ASP A 306 -0.11 -20.16 1.04
C ASP A 306 -0.14 -19.92 2.55
N LYS A 307 1.01 -19.51 3.12
CA LYS A 307 1.21 -19.36 4.57
C LYS A 307 1.92 -18.08 5.00
N HIS A 308 1.79 -17.01 4.20
CA HIS A 308 2.30 -15.71 4.62
C HIS A 308 1.27 -14.97 5.50
N THR A 309 1.74 -14.35 6.58
CA THR A 309 0.93 -13.80 7.68
C THR A 309 1.63 -12.58 8.29
N GLY A 310 0.89 -11.76 9.03
CA GLY A 310 1.43 -10.61 9.76
C GLY A 310 1.20 -9.30 9.01
N THR A 311 1.43 -8.18 9.67
CA THR A 311 1.29 -6.84 9.03
C THR A 311 2.30 -6.64 7.90
N SER A 312 3.37 -7.42 7.91
CA SER A 312 4.35 -7.47 6.82
C SER A 312 3.80 -8.03 5.49
N ALA A 313 2.68 -8.74 5.49
CA ALA A 313 1.95 -9.11 4.27
C ALA A 313 1.00 -7.99 3.79
N SER A 314 0.60 -7.08 4.67
CA SER A 314 -0.32 -5.99 4.32
C SER A 314 0.39 -4.88 3.53
N ALA A 315 1.59 -4.49 3.97
CA ALA A 315 2.36 -3.40 3.35
C ALA A 315 2.72 -3.65 1.86
N PRO A 316 3.19 -4.85 1.45
CA PRO A 316 3.47 -5.16 0.05
C PRO A 316 2.23 -5.08 -0.85
N LEU A 317 1.06 -5.49 -0.35
CA LEU A 317 -0.19 -5.33 -1.10
C LEU A 317 -0.50 -3.85 -1.37
N VAL A 318 -0.34 -2.98 -0.37
CA VAL A 318 -0.48 -1.52 -0.57
C VAL A 318 0.57 -1.00 -1.57
N ALA A 319 1.82 -1.44 -1.47
CA ALA A 319 2.87 -1.05 -2.40
C ALA A 319 2.53 -1.42 -3.85
N GLY A 320 1.97 -2.61 -4.07
CA GLY A 320 1.45 -3.03 -5.37
C GLY A 320 0.29 -2.15 -5.85
N MET A 321 -0.67 -1.85 -4.99
CA MET A 321 -1.82 -0.98 -5.34
C MET A 321 -1.38 0.45 -5.68
N VAL A 322 -0.39 0.98 -4.95
CA VAL A 322 0.24 2.27 -5.24
C VAL A 322 0.99 2.24 -6.56
N ALA A 323 1.63 1.13 -6.93
CA ALA A 323 2.24 0.99 -8.25
C ALA A 323 1.21 1.06 -9.38
N LEU A 324 0.02 0.47 -9.21
CA LEU A 324 -1.09 0.63 -10.16
C LEU A 324 -1.52 2.11 -10.29
N ALA A 325 -1.55 2.84 -9.17
CA ALA A 325 -1.90 4.26 -9.14
C ALA A 325 -0.85 5.14 -9.84
N LEU A 326 0.44 4.84 -9.65
CA LEU A 326 1.54 5.54 -10.32
C LEU A 326 1.59 5.28 -11.81
N GLU A 327 1.24 4.08 -12.28
CA GLU A 327 1.07 3.84 -13.72
C GLU A 327 -0.06 4.70 -14.29
N ALA A 328 -1.16 4.84 -13.55
CA ALA A 328 -2.28 5.69 -13.95
C ALA A 328 -1.90 7.18 -13.99
N ASN A 329 -1.03 7.63 -13.10
CA ASN A 329 -0.53 9.01 -13.07
C ASN A 329 0.91 9.07 -12.50
N PRO A 330 1.93 9.07 -13.38
CA PRO A 330 3.33 9.11 -12.94
C PRO A 330 3.75 10.42 -12.25
N ALA A 331 2.94 11.47 -12.37
CA ALA A 331 3.22 12.80 -11.81
C ALA A 331 2.74 12.95 -10.35
N LEU A 332 2.15 11.92 -9.75
CA LEU A 332 1.75 11.96 -8.34
C LEU A 332 2.98 12.07 -7.43
N SER A 333 2.94 13.06 -6.53
CA SER A 333 3.89 13.18 -5.44
C SER A 333 3.62 12.18 -4.32
N TRP A 334 4.57 12.03 -3.39
CA TRP A 334 4.39 11.21 -2.19
C TRP A 334 3.17 11.65 -1.35
N ARG A 335 2.89 12.96 -1.28
CA ARG A 335 1.71 13.52 -0.60
C ARG A 335 0.42 13.24 -1.35
N ASP A 336 0.43 13.40 -2.68
CA ASP A 336 -0.75 13.12 -3.50
C ASP A 336 -1.25 11.69 -3.29
N LEU A 337 -0.33 10.73 -3.19
CA LEU A 337 -0.66 9.34 -2.90
C LEU A 337 -1.30 9.16 -1.52
N GLN A 338 -0.81 9.85 -0.48
CA GLN A 338 -1.47 9.80 0.83
C GLN A 338 -2.90 10.36 0.78
N HIS A 339 -3.12 11.49 0.09
CA HIS A 339 -4.47 12.03 -0.13
C HIS A 339 -5.39 11.05 -0.88
N LEU A 340 -4.85 10.36 -1.89
CA LEU A 340 -5.59 9.39 -2.70
C LEU A 340 -5.90 8.12 -1.92
N ILE A 341 -4.95 7.59 -1.13
CA ILE A 341 -5.15 6.42 -0.27
C ILE A 341 -6.31 6.68 0.68
N ILE A 342 -6.30 7.78 1.43
CA ILE A 342 -7.38 8.16 2.35
C ILE A 342 -8.75 8.17 1.66
N ARG A 343 -8.82 8.68 0.42
CA ARG A 343 -10.06 8.80 -0.35
C ARG A 343 -10.50 7.49 -1.00
N ALA A 344 -9.58 6.55 -1.21
CA ALA A 344 -9.84 5.25 -1.79
C ALA A 344 -10.08 4.16 -0.72
N SER A 345 -9.74 4.42 0.54
CA SER A 345 -10.00 3.51 1.66
C SER A 345 -11.48 3.45 2.04
N LYS A 346 -11.97 2.25 2.34
CA LYS A 346 -13.36 1.97 2.69
C LYS A 346 -13.48 1.43 4.12
N PRO A 347 -14.20 2.12 5.01
CA PRO A 347 -14.52 1.61 6.36
C PRO A 347 -15.53 0.46 6.36
N ALA A 348 -16.30 0.31 5.26
CA ALA A 348 -17.35 -0.69 5.17
C ALA A 348 -16.78 -2.10 5.39
N HIS A 349 -17.53 -2.95 6.11
CA HIS A 349 -17.18 -4.34 6.46
C HIS A 349 -16.10 -4.55 7.54
N LEU A 350 -15.37 -3.50 7.91
CA LEU A 350 -14.37 -3.56 8.97
C LEU A 350 -14.99 -3.39 10.36
N LYS A 351 -14.72 -4.35 11.24
CA LYS A 351 -15.27 -4.41 12.60
C LYS A 351 -14.25 -3.82 13.57
N ALA A 352 -14.57 -2.66 14.11
CA ALA A 352 -13.84 -1.99 15.19
C ALA A 352 -14.82 -1.18 16.03
N GLU A 353 -14.53 -1.09 17.33
CA GLU A 353 -15.29 -0.32 18.31
C GLU A 353 -14.94 1.17 18.33
N ASP A 354 -13.80 1.55 17.76
CA ASP A 354 -13.20 2.88 17.87
C ASP A 354 -13.43 3.77 16.63
N TRP A 355 -14.25 3.33 15.67
CA TRP A 355 -14.62 4.13 14.52
C TRP A 355 -15.21 5.47 14.96
N ALA A 356 -14.55 6.56 14.58
CA ALA A 356 -15.01 7.93 14.83
C ALA A 356 -15.10 8.70 13.51
N GLU A 357 -16.03 9.67 13.44
CA GLU A 357 -16.04 10.63 12.35
C GLU A 357 -15.17 11.82 12.73
N ASN A 358 -14.28 12.22 11.82
CA ASN A 358 -13.47 13.41 11.98
C ASN A 358 -14.24 14.68 11.61
N GLY A 359 -13.61 15.86 11.75
CA GLY A 359 -14.25 17.16 11.56
C GLY A 359 -14.80 17.41 10.15
N VAL A 360 -14.35 16.65 9.16
CA VAL A 360 -14.82 16.73 7.77
C VAL A 360 -15.71 15.53 7.37
N GLY A 361 -16.16 14.73 8.35
CA GLY A 361 -17.13 13.65 8.16
C GLY A 361 -16.54 12.34 7.62
N ARG A 362 -15.22 12.12 7.72
CA ARG A 362 -14.61 10.84 7.37
C ARG A 362 -14.52 9.93 8.58
N ARG A 363 -14.90 8.67 8.39
CA ARG A 363 -14.72 7.64 9.42
C ARG A 363 -13.26 7.19 9.44
N VAL A 364 -12.67 7.20 10.63
CA VAL A 364 -11.28 6.82 10.89
C VAL A 364 -11.21 5.96 12.16
N SER A 365 -10.27 5.02 12.21
CA SER A 365 -10.02 4.09 13.32
C SER A 365 -8.52 3.98 13.57
N HIS A 366 -8.10 3.88 14.83
CA HIS A 366 -6.71 3.63 15.19
C HIS A 366 -6.25 2.22 14.79
N TYR A 367 -7.18 1.29 14.50
CA TYR A 367 -6.87 -0.05 14.01
C TYR A 367 -6.74 -0.12 12.49
N TYR A 368 -7.53 0.70 11.76
CA TYR A 368 -7.70 0.55 10.32
C TYR A 368 -7.37 1.80 9.50
N GLY A 369 -6.98 2.90 10.15
CA GLY A 369 -6.90 4.21 9.51
C GLY A 369 -8.24 4.58 8.87
N TYR A 370 -8.18 4.98 7.60
CA TYR A 370 -9.38 5.30 6.80
C TYR A 370 -10.08 4.06 6.20
N GLY A 371 -9.59 2.85 6.51
CA GLY A 371 -10.20 1.58 6.14
C GLY A 371 -9.46 0.80 5.07
N LEU A 372 -10.16 -0.16 4.47
CA LEU A 372 -9.63 -1.13 3.51
C LEU A 372 -9.36 -0.42 2.18
N LEU A 373 -8.11 -0.45 1.70
CA LEU A 373 -7.76 0.18 0.43
C LEU A 373 -8.47 -0.51 -0.75
N ASP A 374 -9.00 0.28 -1.68
CA ASP A 374 -9.65 -0.19 -2.91
C ASP A 374 -8.80 0.21 -4.13
N ALA A 375 -8.20 -0.77 -4.82
CA ALA A 375 -7.31 -0.52 -5.95
C ALA A 375 -8.04 0.14 -7.12
N GLY A 376 -9.28 -0.28 -7.38
CA GLY A 376 -10.11 0.26 -8.47
C GLY A 376 -10.43 1.73 -8.26
N LEU A 377 -10.80 2.13 -7.03
CA LEU A 377 -11.01 3.53 -6.67
C LEU A 377 -9.71 4.33 -6.67
N LEU A 378 -8.61 3.73 -6.19
CA LEU A 378 -7.31 4.38 -6.14
C LEU A 378 -6.83 4.77 -7.54
N VAL A 379 -6.83 3.84 -8.51
CA VAL A 379 -6.43 4.16 -9.90
C VAL A 379 -7.40 5.12 -10.58
N GLN A 380 -8.70 5.04 -10.27
CA GLN A 380 -9.70 5.97 -10.79
C GLN A 380 -9.42 7.41 -10.35
N ALA A 381 -9.17 7.59 -9.06
CA ALA A 381 -8.88 8.88 -8.48
C ALA A 381 -7.51 9.40 -8.98
N ALA A 382 -6.49 8.54 -9.02
CA ALA A 382 -5.16 8.85 -9.52
C ALA A 382 -5.16 9.42 -10.95
N ALA A 383 -5.91 8.78 -11.86
CA ALA A 383 -5.99 9.18 -13.28
C ALA A 383 -6.52 10.60 -13.50
N THR A 384 -7.25 11.17 -12.52
CA THR A 384 -7.84 12.51 -12.62
C THR A 384 -7.30 13.48 -11.56
N TRP A 385 -6.38 13.03 -10.71
CA TRP A 385 -5.82 13.84 -9.64
C TRP A 385 -4.90 14.92 -10.18
N THR A 386 -5.20 16.16 -9.84
CA THR A 386 -4.28 17.29 -10.03
C THR A 386 -3.30 17.37 -8.85
N GLY A 387 -2.01 17.61 -9.09
CA GLY A 387 -1.04 17.69 -7.99
C GLY A 387 -1.49 18.67 -6.89
N THR A 388 -1.25 18.28 -5.64
CA THR A 388 -1.45 19.13 -4.46
C THR A 388 -0.41 20.25 -4.44
N ARG A 389 -0.80 21.39 -3.89
CA ARG A 389 0.11 22.51 -3.67
C ARG A 389 1.22 22.15 -2.67
N PRO A 390 2.32 22.93 -2.63
CA PRO A 390 3.42 22.69 -1.70
C PRO A 390 2.94 22.56 -0.26
N GLN A 391 3.62 21.71 0.51
CA GLN A 391 3.30 21.52 1.91
C GLN A 391 3.67 22.76 2.72
N GLU A 392 2.74 23.21 3.55
CA GLU A 392 2.93 24.27 4.53
C GLU A 392 3.09 23.66 5.92
N LYS A 393 3.94 24.27 6.74
CA LYS A 393 4.22 23.83 8.12
C LYS A 393 4.03 24.98 9.10
N CYS A 394 3.29 24.73 10.17
CA CYS A 394 3.11 25.66 11.29
C CYS A 394 3.44 24.95 12.61
N SER A 395 4.08 25.65 13.56
CA SER A 395 4.40 25.09 14.88
C SER A 395 3.98 26.04 15.99
N VAL A 396 3.33 25.51 17.03
CA VAL A 396 2.82 26.28 18.17
C VAL A 396 3.41 25.71 19.47
N GLN A 397 4.25 26.50 20.15
CA GLN A 397 4.72 26.18 21.51
C GLN A 397 3.60 26.51 22.50
N ALA A 398 2.98 25.47 23.05
CA ALA A 398 1.80 25.61 23.90
C ALA A 398 2.14 25.65 25.40
N LEU A 399 3.33 25.18 25.78
CA LEU A 399 3.80 25.18 27.16
C LEU A 399 5.06 26.04 27.33
N GLN A 400 5.02 26.99 28.27
CA GLN A 400 6.15 27.89 28.59
C GLN A 400 6.84 27.51 29.91
N VAL A 401 6.09 26.88 30.83
CA VAL A 401 6.55 26.51 32.17
C VAL A 401 6.15 25.06 32.43
N PRO A 402 7.03 24.23 33.02
CA PRO A 402 6.69 22.86 33.36
C PRO A 402 5.43 22.74 34.22
N ARG A 403 4.65 21.69 34.01
CA ARG A 403 3.41 21.41 34.77
C ARG A 403 3.39 19.96 35.24
N ASP A 404 3.01 19.78 36.50
CA ASP A 404 2.90 18.45 37.09
C ASP A 404 1.70 17.70 36.51
N ILE A 405 1.91 16.42 36.24
CA ILE A 405 0.91 15.47 35.77
C ILE A 405 0.43 14.69 37.00
N GLY A 406 -0.74 15.08 37.50
CA GLY A 406 -1.45 14.35 38.56
C GLY A 406 -2.30 13.21 37.98
N SER A 407 -3.58 13.15 38.37
CA SER A 407 -4.55 12.23 37.75
C SER A 407 -4.88 12.61 36.30
N GLN A 408 -4.95 13.92 36.02
CA GLN A 408 -5.19 14.45 34.69
C GLN A 408 -4.53 15.82 34.55
N LEU A 409 -3.94 16.09 33.38
CA LEU A 409 -3.43 17.40 32.99
C LEU A 409 -4.03 17.78 31.63
N THR A 410 -4.51 19.02 31.52
CA THR A 410 -5.00 19.59 30.26
C THR A 410 -4.21 20.84 29.90
N VAL A 411 -3.74 20.89 28.65
CA VAL A 411 -2.99 22.03 28.09
C VAL A 411 -3.61 22.42 26.75
N SER A 412 -3.87 23.71 26.55
CA SER A 412 -4.46 24.22 25.32
C SER A 412 -3.42 24.91 24.44
N ALA A 413 -3.56 24.78 23.13
CA ALA A 413 -2.74 25.46 22.12
C ALA A 413 -3.65 26.22 21.15
N ASP A 414 -3.45 27.53 20.98
CA ASP A 414 -4.17 28.32 19.97
C ASP A 414 -3.43 28.28 18.63
N ALA A 415 -3.98 27.54 17.67
CA ALA A 415 -3.44 27.39 16.33
C ALA A 415 -4.12 28.32 15.31
N SER A 416 -4.88 29.33 15.75
CA SER A 416 -5.57 30.26 14.85
C SER A 416 -4.63 30.97 13.88
N SER A 417 -3.38 31.21 14.26
CA SER A 417 -2.35 31.80 13.39
C SER A 417 -1.94 30.89 12.23
N CYS A 418 -2.02 29.57 12.40
CA CYS A 418 -1.66 28.58 11.37
C CYS A 418 -2.67 28.55 10.22
N SER A 419 -3.92 28.94 10.46
CA SER A 419 -4.96 29.04 9.41
C SER A 419 -4.64 30.05 8.29
N LYS A 420 -3.61 30.88 8.46
CA LYS A 420 -3.11 31.80 7.44
C LYS A 420 -2.36 31.09 6.30
N SER A 421 -1.76 29.93 6.59
CA SER A 421 -1.00 29.13 5.62
C SER A 421 -1.61 27.75 5.38
N ILE A 422 -2.28 27.16 6.38
CA ILE A 422 -2.87 25.83 6.27
C ILE A 422 -4.40 25.95 6.36
N ARG A 423 -5.08 25.59 5.28
CA ARG A 423 -6.55 25.50 5.22
C ARG A 423 -7.05 24.07 5.38
N SER A 424 -6.28 23.09 4.92
CA SER A 424 -6.59 21.68 5.06
C SER A 424 -5.37 20.95 5.61
N LEU A 425 -5.58 20.30 6.76
CA LEU A 425 -4.54 19.52 7.43
C LEU A 425 -4.18 18.24 6.68
N GLU A 426 -2.94 17.81 6.84
CA GLU A 426 -2.42 16.50 6.45
C GLU A 426 -2.02 15.76 7.73
N HIS A 427 -0.76 15.94 8.15
CA HIS A 427 -0.22 15.36 9.37
C HIS A 427 -0.28 16.35 10.52
N VAL A 428 -0.63 15.85 11.70
CA VAL A 428 -0.50 16.58 12.97
C VAL A 428 0.50 15.85 13.85
N GLN A 429 1.51 16.55 14.36
CA GLN A 429 2.46 15.99 15.30
C GLN A 429 2.45 16.72 16.64
N VAL A 430 2.47 15.97 17.73
CA VAL A 430 2.59 16.46 19.10
C VAL A 430 3.98 16.10 19.60
N GLN A 431 4.86 17.08 19.70
CA GLN A 431 6.20 16.91 20.28
C GLN A 431 6.12 17.15 21.79
N LEU A 432 6.34 16.10 22.58
CA LEU A 432 6.29 16.14 24.04
C LEU A 432 7.65 15.85 24.66
N SER A 433 7.95 16.59 25.72
CA SER A 433 9.00 16.23 26.68
C SER A 433 8.35 16.10 28.04
N LEU A 434 8.37 14.91 28.63
CA LEU A 434 7.79 14.65 29.95
C LEU A 434 8.56 13.58 30.72
N SER A 435 8.54 13.69 32.04
CA SER A 435 8.90 12.60 32.96
C SER A 435 7.63 12.01 33.55
N TYR A 436 7.59 10.68 33.73
CA TYR A 436 6.46 10.00 34.36
C TYR A 436 6.93 8.71 35.03
N SER A 437 6.36 8.34 36.19
CA SER A 437 6.79 7.16 36.96
C SER A 437 6.50 5.83 36.25
N ARG A 438 5.41 5.75 35.48
CA ARG A 438 5.00 4.58 34.70
C ARG A 438 4.14 4.99 33.49
N ARG A 439 4.70 5.16 32.29
CA ARG A 439 3.94 5.66 31.10
C ARG A 439 2.84 4.72 30.66
N GLY A 440 2.90 3.42 30.91
CA GLY A 440 1.82 2.47 30.52
C GLY A 440 0.48 2.81 31.12
N ASP A 441 0.52 3.64 32.14
CA ASP A 441 -0.65 4.15 32.82
C ASP A 441 -1.04 5.55 32.30
N LEU A 442 -0.27 6.19 31.42
CA LEU A 442 -0.50 7.53 30.87
C LEU A 442 -1.12 7.45 29.47
N VAL A 443 -2.31 8.01 29.32
CA VAL A 443 -2.98 8.18 28.03
C VAL A 443 -2.75 9.59 27.52
N VAL A 444 -2.30 9.73 26.27
CA VAL A 444 -2.12 11.00 25.58
C VAL A 444 -3.25 11.16 24.57
N ALA A 445 -4.08 12.19 24.70
CA ALA A 445 -5.14 12.49 23.76
C ALA A 445 -5.02 13.94 23.26
N LEU A 446 -5.24 14.15 21.96
CA LEU A 446 -5.25 15.47 21.34
C LEU A 446 -6.62 15.71 20.73
N SER A 447 -7.32 16.76 21.15
CA SER A 447 -8.58 17.18 20.54
C SER A 447 -8.37 18.36 19.57
N SER A 448 -8.91 18.25 18.35
CA SER A 448 -8.93 19.35 17.38
C SER A 448 -10.06 20.35 17.65
N PRO A 449 -9.99 21.57 17.09
CA PRO A 449 -11.07 22.55 17.15
C PRO A 449 -12.39 22.05 16.56
N MET A 450 -12.34 21.06 15.67
CA MET A 450 -13.52 20.46 15.04
C MET A 450 -14.08 19.25 15.82
N GLY A 451 -13.47 18.86 16.94
CA GLY A 451 -13.99 17.85 17.87
C GLY A 451 -13.40 16.45 17.73
N THR A 452 -12.51 16.23 16.77
CA THR A 452 -11.80 14.95 16.59
C THR A 452 -10.82 14.72 17.74
N THR A 453 -10.80 13.53 18.35
CA THR A 453 -9.93 13.23 19.50
C THR A 453 -9.30 11.84 19.38
N PRO A 454 -8.17 11.68 18.67
CA PRO A 454 -7.32 10.50 18.76
C PRO A 454 -6.65 10.38 20.13
N TYR A 455 -6.27 9.15 20.49
CA TYR A 455 -5.57 8.84 21.73
C TYR A 455 -4.43 7.84 21.53
N ASP A 456 -3.48 7.86 22.45
CA ASP A 456 -2.32 6.98 22.55
C ASP A 456 -2.22 6.43 23.99
N THR A 457 -1.84 5.16 24.14
CA THR A 457 -1.86 4.39 25.39
C THR A 457 -0.53 3.68 25.72
N SER A 458 0.61 4.12 25.19
CA SER A 458 1.92 3.43 25.31
C SER A 458 2.57 3.38 26.72
N GLN A 459 3.72 2.65 26.93
CA GLN A 459 4.26 2.07 28.21
C GLN A 459 5.49 2.61 29.10
N ASP A 460 6.38 3.53 28.69
CA ASP A 460 7.57 4.26 29.34
C ASP A 460 7.77 5.85 29.16
N GLY A 461 8.70 6.54 29.83
CA GLY A 461 8.81 8.03 29.68
C GLY A 461 9.00 8.53 28.22
N TYR A 462 8.62 9.78 27.90
CA TYR A 462 8.88 10.39 26.58
C TYR A 462 9.85 11.57 26.68
N THR A 463 11.01 11.45 26.02
CA THR A 463 11.93 12.58 25.86
C THR A 463 11.95 13.01 24.41
N ASP A 464 11.38 14.19 24.14
CA ASP A 464 11.34 14.81 22.81
C ASP A 464 10.68 13.96 21.71
N TRP A 465 9.69 13.16 22.09
CA TRP A 465 8.99 12.25 21.18
C TRP A 465 7.88 12.98 20.43
N LYS A 466 7.72 12.67 19.14
CA LYS A 466 6.72 13.28 18.25
C LYS A 466 5.62 12.26 17.94
N PHE A 467 4.48 12.32 18.62
CA PHE A 467 3.32 11.51 18.23
C PHE A 467 2.70 12.08 16.97
N MET A 468 2.37 11.24 16.00
CA MET A 468 1.73 11.66 14.75
C MET A 468 0.29 11.16 14.68
N SER A 469 -0.59 11.95 14.06
CA SER A 469 -1.94 11.54 13.73
C SER A 469 -2.33 11.99 12.33
N THR A 470 -2.98 11.09 11.59
CA THR A 470 -3.64 11.37 10.31
C THR A 470 -5.15 11.55 10.47
N HIS A 471 -5.71 11.44 11.68
CA HIS A 471 -7.17 11.44 11.89
C HIS A 471 -7.81 12.81 11.60
N PHE A 472 -7.02 13.88 11.63
CA PHE A 472 -7.44 15.25 11.37
C PHE A 472 -7.39 15.64 9.89
N TRP A 473 -7.19 14.68 8.98
CA TRP A 473 -6.93 14.97 7.58
C TRP A 473 -8.05 15.78 6.92
N ASP A 474 -7.64 16.84 6.23
CA ASP A 474 -8.42 17.92 5.63
C ASP A 474 -9.20 18.84 6.60
N GLU A 475 -9.07 18.70 7.92
CA GLU A 475 -9.68 19.65 8.87
C GLU A 475 -9.04 21.05 8.78
N ASP A 476 -9.82 22.08 9.13
CA ASP A 476 -9.32 23.44 9.33
C ASP A 476 -8.62 23.50 10.71
N PRO A 477 -7.32 23.83 10.78
CA PRO A 477 -6.59 23.87 12.05
C PRO A 477 -7.00 25.02 12.97
N LYS A 478 -7.82 25.95 12.50
CA LYS A 478 -8.17 27.18 13.22
C LYS A 478 -8.90 26.91 14.53
N GLY A 479 -8.30 27.33 15.63
CA GLY A 479 -8.92 27.38 16.94
C GLY A 479 -8.05 26.78 18.03
N ILE A 480 -8.71 26.37 19.11
CA ILE A 480 -8.06 25.82 20.29
C ILE A 480 -7.93 24.30 20.17
N TRP A 481 -6.69 23.83 20.21
CA TRP A 481 -6.34 22.43 20.36
C TRP A 481 -6.17 22.11 21.83
N THR A 482 -6.55 20.90 22.24
CA THR A 482 -6.49 20.50 23.66
C THR A 482 -5.73 19.19 23.80
N LEU A 483 -4.55 19.25 24.45
CA LEU A 483 -3.80 18.08 24.88
C LEU A 483 -4.31 17.65 26.26
N GLN A 484 -4.67 16.37 26.38
CA GLN A 484 -5.03 15.73 27.63
C GLN A 484 -4.03 14.61 27.94
N LEU A 485 -3.50 14.63 29.15
CA LEU A 485 -2.67 13.58 29.72
C LEU A 485 -3.44 12.99 30.91
N GLU A 486 -3.84 11.72 30.83
CA GLU A 486 -4.68 11.05 31.83
C GLU A 486 -3.95 9.83 32.43
N ASN A 487 -3.92 9.73 33.76
CA ASN A 487 -3.44 8.55 34.47
C ASN A 487 -4.57 7.51 34.63
N ARG A 488 -4.42 6.36 33.99
CA ARG A 488 -5.32 5.20 34.03
C ARG A 488 -4.79 4.01 34.84
N GLY A 489 -3.62 4.15 35.47
CA GLY A 489 -3.06 3.11 36.34
C GLY A 489 -3.05 3.53 37.80
N ASP A 490 -1.90 3.35 38.46
CA ASP A 490 -1.81 3.66 39.89
C ASP A 490 -1.95 5.16 40.15
N SER A 491 -2.85 5.53 41.06
CA SER A 491 -3.02 6.89 41.59
C SER A 491 -1.75 7.53 42.15
N GLN A 492 -0.75 6.72 42.55
CA GLN A 492 0.55 7.20 43.03
C GLN A 492 1.50 7.60 41.90
N ASN A 493 1.15 7.34 40.65
CA ASN A 493 1.96 7.77 39.52
C ASN A 493 2.04 9.30 39.47
N THR A 494 3.25 9.79 39.24
CA THR A 494 3.55 11.20 39.17
C THR A 494 4.47 11.48 38.00
N GLY A 495 4.41 12.71 37.50
CA GLY A 495 5.35 13.16 36.49
C GLY A 495 5.20 14.64 36.19
N GLN A 496 5.96 15.11 35.21
CA GLN A 496 5.98 16.52 34.84
C GLN A 496 6.12 16.66 33.33
N LEU A 497 5.22 17.42 32.73
CA LEU A 497 5.30 17.87 31.35
C LEU A 497 6.18 19.11 31.29
N THR A 498 7.27 19.07 30.52
CA THR A 498 8.24 20.17 30.40
C THR A 498 8.15 20.91 29.07
N SER A 499 7.74 20.24 28.00
CA SER A 499 7.50 20.87 26.69
C SER A 499 6.32 20.24 25.96
N PHE A 500 5.56 21.10 25.25
CA PHE A 500 4.52 20.70 24.31
C PHE A 500 4.56 21.64 23.10
N ILE A 501 4.92 21.09 21.94
CA ILE A 501 4.86 21.76 20.64
C ILE A 501 3.87 21.02 19.75
N LEU A 502 2.93 21.76 19.19
CA LEU A 502 2.00 21.27 18.17
C LEU A 502 2.56 21.63 16.79
N HIS A 503 2.87 20.63 15.98
CA HIS A 503 3.24 20.81 14.58
C HIS A 503 2.06 20.43 13.68
N LEU A 504 1.71 21.34 12.78
CA LEU A 504 0.64 21.18 11.82
C LEU A 504 1.26 21.22 10.43
N HIS A 505 0.97 20.20 9.63
CA HIS A 505 1.35 20.11 8.23
C HIS A 505 0.08 20.11 7.38
N GLY A 506 0.12 20.72 6.21
CA GLY A 506 -1.03 20.73 5.32
C GLY A 506 -0.83 21.59 4.09
N THR A 507 -1.94 22.04 3.52
CA THR A 507 -1.98 22.85 2.30
C THR A 507 -2.90 24.06 2.47
N ASP A 508 -2.68 25.11 1.68
CA ASP A 508 -3.55 26.29 1.60
C ASP A 508 -4.83 26.04 0.79
N GLU A 509 -4.97 24.84 0.21
CA GLU A 509 -6.13 24.41 -0.57
C GLU A 509 -7.34 24.06 0.30
N ASP A 510 -8.54 24.19 -0.28
CA ASP A 510 -9.76 23.61 0.27
C ASP A 510 -9.93 22.17 -0.22
N MET A 511 -9.24 21.25 0.45
CA MET A 511 -9.24 19.84 0.05
C MET A 511 -10.58 19.13 0.26
N PRO A 512 -11.44 19.48 1.23
CA PRO A 512 -12.81 18.96 1.32
C PRO A 512 -13.70 19.41 0.15
N ALA A 513 -13.56 20.66 -0.32
CA ALA A 513 -14.35 21.16 -1.45
C ALA A 513 -13.92 20.58 -2.80
N ARG A 514 -12.73 19.96 -2.86
CA ARG A 514 -12.21 19.30 -4.05
C ARG A 514 -13.11 18.13 -4.40
N ARG A 515 -14.03 18.36 -5.36
CA ARG A 515 -14.96 17.35 -5.86
C ARG A 515 -14.17 16.10 -6.27
N SER A 516 -14.22 15.05 -5.47
CA SER A 516 -14.08 13.71 -5.99
C SER A 516 -15.21 13.55 -7.00
N ALA A 517 -14.88 13.31 -8.27
CA ALA A 517 -15.90 12.96 -9.25
C ALA A 517 -16.72 11.83 -8.63
N ALA A 518 -18.02 12.09 -8.40
CA ALA A 518 -18.88 11.15 -7.70
C ALA A 518 -18.69 9.76 -8.30
N THR A 519 -18.28 8.83 -7.44
CA THR A 519 -18.08 7.43 -7.77
C THR A 519 -19.43 6.85 -8.18
N ALA A 520 -19.68 6.77 -9.48
CA ALA A 520 -20.47 5.64 -9.97
C ALA A 520 -19.60 4.42 -9.67
N ALA A 521 -19.84 3.79 -8.52
CA ALA A 521 -19.35 2.44 -8.31
C ALA A 521 -19.98 1.63 -9.45
N ASP A 522 -19.17 1.17 -10.38
CA ASP A 522 -19.53 -0.05 -11.11
C ASP A 522 -19.60 -1.12 -10.02
N GLU A 523 -20.78 -1.32 -9.44
CA GLU A 523 -21.09 -2.41 -8.51
C GLU A 523 -21.04 -3.71 -9.29
N CYS A 524 -19.84 -4.09 -9.70
CA CYS A 524 -19.62 -5.33 -10.38
C CYS A 524 -19.33 -6.43 -9.36
N VAL A 525 -20.38 -7.20 -9.04
CA VAL A 525 -20.30 -8.27 -8.04
C VAL A 525 -19.42 -9.43 -8.53
N ARG A 526 -19.39 -9.68 -9.84
CA ARG A 526 -18.56 -10.75 -10.42
C ARG A 526 -18.08 -10.38 -11.81
N ARG A 527 -16.82 -10.67 -12.12
CA ARG A 527 -16.27 -10.53 -13.48
C ARG A 527 -16.02 -11.88 -14.12
N ASP A 528 -16.26 -11.96 -15.43
CA ASP A 528 -15.91 -13.14 -16.22
C ASP A 528 -14.40 -13.20 -16.52
N GLU A 529 -13.96 -14.28 -17.18
CA GLU A 529 -12.56 -14.46 -17.60
C GLU A 529 -12.04 -13.30 -18.47
N HIS A 530 -12.93 -12.51 -19.09
CA HIS A 530 -12.61 -11.39 -19.96
C HIS A 530 -12.70 -10.03 -19.25
N GLY A 531 -12.95 -10.01 -17.94
CA GLY A 531 -13.11 -8.78 -17.15
C GLY A 531 -14.42 -8.04 -17.39
N ALA A 532 -15.37 -8.63 -18.10
CA ALA A 532 -16.71 -8.07 -18.25
C ALA A 532 -17.51 -8.31 -16.97
N CYS A 533 -18.33 -7.32 -16.61
CA CYS A 533 -19.21 -7.45 -15.45
C CYS A 533 -20.35 -8.44 -15.71
N GLN A 534 -20.59 -9.35 -14.77
CA GLN A 534 -21.66 -10.35 -14.80
C GLN A 534 -22.89 -9.93 -14.01
#